data_AF-A0A1F7LBQ2-F1
#
_entry.id   AF-A0A1F7LBQ2-F1
#
_cell.length_a   1.000
_cell.length_b   1.000
_cell.length_c   1.000
_cell.angle_alpha   90.00
_cell.angle_beta   90.00
_cell.angle_gamma   90.00
#
_symmetry.space_group_name_H-M   'P 1'
#
loop_
_entity.id
_entity.type
_entity.pdbx_description
1 polymer ?
#
loop_
_entity_poly.entity_id
_entity_poly.type
_entity_poly.pdbx_seq_one_letter_code
_entity_poly.pdbx_strand_id
1 'polypeptide(L)'
;MEQAARRAKLQELYELAQGSEEFEGGVTVDEGTEALIVGDWAIFAVDDLGDLALSFHLDSHPLAVARLTRFLVQHEVPFVLHESFTIDDDDRIVFESDAGSDLCDSK
;
A
#
# COMPACT_ATOMS: atom_id res chain seq x y z
N MET A 1 17.71 3.54 -14.06
CA MET A 1 18.18 3.91 -12.70
C MET A 1 17.03 3.95 -11.69
N GLU A 2 15.79 4.11 -12.14
CA GLU A 2 14.61 4.29 -11.28
C GLU A 2 14.19 3.04 -10.51
N GLN A 3 14.09 1.86 -11.15
CA GLN A 3 13.69 0.62 -10.47
C GLN A 3 14.61 0.22 -9.31
N ALA A 4 15.93 0.40 -9.45
CA ALA A 4 16.86 0.08 -8.37
C ALA A 4 16.65 0.99 -7.14
N ALA A 5 16.30 2.26 -7.35
CA ALA A 5 15.97 3.19 -6.28
C ALA A 5 14.60 2.88 -5.66
N ARG A 6 13.59 2.54 -6.48
CA ARG A 6 12.27 2.09 -5.99
C ARG A 6 12.38 0.86 -5.10
N ARG A 7 13.13 -0.16 -5.56
CA ARG A 7 13.41 -1.38 -4.78
C ARG A 7 14.19 -1.10 -3.50
N ALA A 8 15.18 -0.22 -3.53
CA ALA A 8 15.93 0.16 -2.32
C ALA A 8 15.01 0.78 -1.27
N LYS A 9 14.10 1.67 -1.66
CA LYS A 9 13.13 2.30 -0.76
C LYS A 9 12.15 1.29 -0.15
N LEU A 10 11.65 0.34 -0.96
CA LEU A 10 10.79 -0.74 -0.45
C LEU A 10 11.54 -1.70 0.47
N GLN A 11 12.82 -1.97 0.16
CA GLN A 11 13.69 -2.80 0.99
C GLN A 11 13.98 -2.13 2.34
N GLU A 12 14.25 -0.83 2.36
CA GLU A 12 14.41 -0.06 3.60
C GLU A 12 13.14 -0.13 4.46
N LEU A 13 11.96 0.02 3.85
CA LEU A 13 10.68 -0.10 4.55
C LEU A 13 10.44 -1.53 5.05
N TYR A 14 10.80 -2.54 4.26
CA TYR A 14 10.71 -3.95 4.64
C TYR A 14 11.56 -4.26 5.87
N GLU A 15 12.81 -3.81 5.88
CA GLU A 15 13.72 -3.99 7.02
C GLU A 15 13.24 -3.25 8.26
N LEU A 16 12.66 -2.06 8.08
CA LEU A 16 12.07 -1.28 9.16
C LEU A 16 10.82 -1.96 9.75
N ALA A 17 10.02 -2.60 8.90
CA ALA A 17 8.80 -3.29 9.29
C ALA A 17 9.04 -4.68 9.92
N GLN A 18 10.18 -5.30 9.65
CA GLN A 18 10.50 -6.63 10.19
C GLN A 18 10.53 -6.60 11.72
N GLY A 19 9.59 -7.35 12.34
CA GLY A 19 9.49 -7.50 13.80
C GLY A 19 8.70 -6.40 14.50
N SER A 20 8.11 -5.46 13.75
CA SER A 20 7.16 -4.47 14.29
C SER A 20 5.77 -5.09 14.43
N GLU A 21 5.14 -4.89 15.59
CA GLU A 21 3.78 -5.38 15.88
C GLU A 21 2.71 -4.59 15.11
N GLU A 22 3.08 -3.42 14.57
CA GLU A 22 2.22 -2.53 13.81
C GLU A 22 1.88 -3.05 12.40
N PHE A 23 2.62 -4.04 11.90
CA PHE A 23 2.38 -4.73 10.63
C PHE A 23 1.64 -6.05 10.87
N GLU A 24 0.40 -5.94 11.34
CA GLU A 24 -0.47 -7.10 11.58
C GLU A 24 -0.63 -7.93 10.29
N GLY A 25 -0.38 -9.24 10.38
CA GLY A 25 -0.38 -10.15 9.23
C GLY A 25 1.00 -10.35 8.58
N GLY A 26 2.02 -9.62 9.03
CA GLY A 26 3.37 -9.70 8.48
C GLY A 26 3.54 -8.92 7.19
N VAL A 27 4.76 -8.93 6.65
CA VAL A 27 5.12 -8.16 5.47
C VAL A 27 5.76 -9.07 4.42
N THR A 28 5.28 -8.95 3.19
CA THR A 28 5.81 -9.67 2.03
C THR A 28 6.16 -8.68 0.91
N VAL A 29 7.18 -9.01 0.13
CA VAL A 29 7.54 -8.25 -1.07
C VAL A 29 6.99 -9.01 -2.27
N ASP A 30 6.20 -8.32 -3.09
CA ASP A 30 5.77 -8.81 -4.39
C ASP A 30 6.72 -8.29 -5.48
N GLU A 31 7.55 -9.18 -6.01
CA GLU A 31 8.53 -8.88 -7.06
C GLU A 31 7.87 -8.60 -8.42
N GLY A 32 6.63 -9.06 -8.63
CA GLY A 32 5.88 -8.87 -9.87
C GLY A 32 5.27 -7.48 -9.97
N THR A 33 4.79 -6.93 -8.85
CA THR A 33 4.19 -5.59 -8.79
C THR A 33 5.11 -4.52 -8.21
N GLU A 34 6.34 -4.89 -7.80
CA GLU A 34 7.27 -4.02 -7.08
C GLU A 34 6.58 -3.31 -5.90
N ALA A 35 5.88 -4.11 -5.08
CA ALA A 35 5.11 -3.62 -3.94
C ALA A 35 5.45 -4.39 -2.67
N LEU A 36 5.14 -3.77 -1.54
CA LEU A 36 5.25 -4.37 -0.22
C LEU A 36 3.85 -4.52 0.36
N ILE A 37 3.46 -5.77 0.59
CA ILE A 37 2.12 -6.15 1.05
C ILE A 37 2.20 -6.36 2.56
N VAL A 38 1.26 -5.77 3.29
CA VAL A 38 1.09 -5.93 4.73
C VAL A 38 -0.16 -6.75 4.99
N GLY A 39 0.03 -7.98 5.48
CA GLY A 39 -1.04 -8.95 5.62
C GLY A 39 -1.82 -9.12 4.32
N ASP A 40 -3.13 -8.92 4.40
CA ASP A 40 -4.09 -8.92 3.30
C ASP A 40 -4.80 -7.56 3.13
N TRP A 41 -4.35 -6.53 3.85
CA TRP A 41 -5.14 -5.31 4.06
C TRP A 41 -4.42 -4.00 3.69
N ALA A 42 -3.10 -3.99 3.49
CA ALA A 42 -2.41 -2.78 3.01
C ALA A 42 -1.30 -3.07 2.01
N ILE A 43 -1.03 -2.08 1.17
CA ILE A 43 -0.01 -2.14 0.14
C ILE A 43 0.78 -0.85 0.14
N PHE A 44 2.11 -1.00 0.08
CA PHE A 44 3.05 0.08 -0.21
C PHE A 44 3.62 -0.12 -1.61
N ALA A 45 3.56 0.93 -2.42
CA ALA A 45 4.19 0.96 -3.73
C ALA A 45 4.94 2.28 -3.91
N VAL A 46 5.89 2.32 -4.85
CA VAL A 46 6.52 3.59 -5.26
C VAL A 46 5.87 4.07 -6.54
N ASP A 47 5.23 5.24 -6.47
CA ASP A 47 4.55 5.82 -7.62
C ASP A 47 5.54 6.31 -8.69
N ASP A 48 5.00 6.87 -9.77
CA ASP A 48 5.82 7.39 -10.88
C ASP A 48 6.60 8.66 -10.56
N LEU A 49 6.31 9.30 -9.42
CA LEU A 49 7.05 10.45 -8.91
C LEU A 49 8.17 10.02 -7.95
N GLY A 50 8.23 8.74 -7.57
CA GLY A 50 9.19 8.22 -6.60
C GLY A 50 8.71 8.32 -5.15
N ASP A 51 7.45 8.72 -4.94
CA ASP A 51 6.83 8.82 -3.63
C ASP A 51 6.28 7.46 -3.17
N LEU A 52 6.31 7.25 -1.86
CA LEU A 52 5.78 6.02 -1.28
C LEU A 52 4.25 6.17 -1.19
N ALA A 53 3.53 5.46 -2.04
CA ALA A 53 2.09 5.38 -2.03
C ALA A 53 1.65 4.29 -1.04
N LEU A 54 0.75 4.65 -0.14
CA LEU A 54 0.10 3.73 0.81
C LEU A 54 -1.38 3.61 0.46
N SER A 55 -1.82 2.37 0.23
CA SER A 55 -3.21 2.03 -0.04
C SER A 55 -3.70 0.98 0.95
N PHE A 56 -4.99 1.00 1.26
CA PHE A 56 -5.63 0.08 2.20
C PHE A 56 -6.85 -0.61 1.59
N HIS A 57 -7.10 -1.84 2.01
CA HIS A 57 -8.34 -2.53 1.73
C HIS A 57 -9.51 -1.79 2.41
N LEU A 58 -10.68 -1.68 1.77
CA LEU A 58 -11.83 -0.98 2.35
C LEU A 58 -12.27 -1.54 3.71
N ASP A 59 -12.17 -2.85 3.88
CA ASP A 59 -12.52 -3.53 5.13
C ASP A 59 -11.40 -3.49 6.19
N SER A 60 -10.31 -2.77 5.94
CA SER A 60 -9.21 -2.64 6.90
C SER A 60 -9.68 -2.06 8.22
N HIS A 61 -9.30 -2.70 9.32
CA HIS A 61 -9.69 -2.23 10.64
C HIS A 61 -9.08 -0.84 10.92
N PRO A 62 -9.88 0.19 11.28
CA PRO A 62 -9.38 1.56 11.42
C PRO A 62 -8.22 1.72 12.40
N LEU A 63 -8.17 0.87 13.43
CA LEU A 63 -7.06 0.84 14.40
C LEU A 63 -5.74 0.38 13.76
N ALA A 64 -5.77 -0.60 12.85
CA ALA A 64 -4.57 -1.08 12.16
C ALA A 64 -4.01 0.00 11.23
N VAL A 65 -4.89 0.65 10.47
CA VAL A 65 -4.56 1.82 9.63
C VAL A 65 -3.93 2.94 10.48
N ALA A 66 -4.53 3.28 11.61
CA ALA A 66 -4.01 4.32 12.51
C ALA A 66 -2.64 3.95 13.13
N ARG A 67 -2.42 2.68 13.47
CA ARG A 67 -1.13 2.19 14.00
C ARG A 67 -0.04 2.26 12.93
N LEU A 68 -0.32 1.77 11.72
CA LEU A 68 0.63 1.80 10.62
C LEU A 68 1.00 3.23 10.21
N THR A 69 0.00 4.09 10.00
CA THR A 69 0.25 5.50 9.65
C THR A 69 1.03 6.22 10.75
N ARG A 70 0.73 5.96 12.02
CA ARG A 70 1.52 6.48 13.14
C ARG A 70 2.96 5.99 13.10
N PHE A 71 3.18 4.71 12.84
CA PHE A 71 4.53 4.13 12.73
C PHE A 71 5.35 4.86 11.66
N LEU A 72 4.80 5.04 10.46
CA LEU A 72 5.47 5.75 9.37
C LEU A 72 5.85 7.19 9.76
N VAL A 73 4.93 7.91 10.40
CA VAL A 73 5.19 9.28 10.89
C VAL A 73 6.30 9.29 11.96
N GLN A 74 6.29 8.34 12.88
CA GLN A 74 7.30 8.25 13.95
C GLN A 74 8.71 7.96 13.42
N HIS A 75 8.81 7.24 12.31
CA HIS A 75 10.06 6.93 11.64
C HIS A 75 10.42 7.91 10.51
N GLU A 76 9.71 9.04 10.42
CA GLU A 76 9.94 10.07 9.40
C GLU A 76 9.90 9.54 7.96
N VAL A 77 9.09 8.50 7.71
CA VAL A 77 8.91 7.92 6.37
C VAL A 77 7.87 8.75 5.63
N PRO A 78 8.23 9.49 4.56
CA PRO A 78 7.26 10.26 3.79
C PRO A 78 6.40 9.31 2.94
N PHE A 79 5.09 9.48 3.01
CA PHE A 79 4.13 8.72 2.22
C PHE A 79 2.96 9.59 1.75
N VAL A 80 2.34 9.16 0.66
CA VAL A 80 1.08 9.70 0.14
C VAL A 80 0.00 8.64 0.38
N LEU A 81 -1.14 9.08 0.90
CA LEU A 81 -2.32 8.23 1.01
C LEU A 81 -3.02 8.19 -0.34
N HIS A 82 -3.14 6.98 -0.88
CA HIS A 82 -3.88 6.71 -2.11
C HIS A 82 -5.26 6.13 -1.82
N GLU A 83 -6.02 5.96 -2.89
CA GLU A 83 -7.36 5.39 -2.90
C GLU A 83 -7.38 4.01 -2.25
N SER A 84 -8.47 3.74 -1.53
CA SER A 84 -8.74 2.42 -1.00
C SER A 84 -9.06 1.42 -2.11
N PHE A 85 -8.77 0.15 -1.85
CA PHE A 85 -9.01 -0.93 -2.80
C PHE A 85 -9.90 -2.03 -2.21
N THR A 86 -10.42 -2.88 -3.07
CA THR A 86 -11.04 -4.17 -2.74
C THR A 86 -10.29 -5.29 -3.45
N ILE A 87 -10.46 -6.52 -2.98
CA ILE A 87 -10.04 -7.72 -3.69
C ILE A 87 -11.29 -8.37 -4.29
N ASP A 88 -11.28 -8.59 -5.61
CA ASP A 88 -12.38 -9.25 -6.31
C ASP A 88 -12.34 -10.79 -6.19
N ASP A 89 -13.36 -11.47 -6.72
CA ASP A 89 -13.48 -12.93 -6.69
C ASP A 89 -12.35 -13.66 -7.45
N ASP A 90 -11.56 -12.96 -8.27
CA ASP A 90 -10.42 -13.47 -9.04
C ASP A 90 -9.07 -13.16 -8.35
N ASP A 91 -9.08 -12.79 -7.06
CA ASP A 91 -7.92 -12.37 -6.27
C ASP A 91 -7.17 -11.16 -6.87
N ARG A 92 -7.89 -10.26 -7.56
CA ARG A 92 -7.30 -9.05 -8.15
C ARG A 92 -7.59 -7.83 -7.30
N ILE A 93 -6.59 -6.96 -7.18
CA ILE A 93 -6.72 -5.66 -6.52
C ILE A 93 -7.47 -4.70 -7.44
N VAL A 94 -8.60 -4.21 -6.98
CA VAL A 94 -9.46 -3.23 -7.67
C VAL A 94 -9.52 -1.96 -6.84
N PHE A 95 -9.07 -0.84 -7.41
CA PHE A 95 -9.11 0.46 -6.74
C PHE A 95 -10.48 1.12 -6.92
N GLU A 96 -11.12 1.54 -5.83
CA GLU A 96 -12.34 2.34 -5.90
C GLU A 96 -11.96 3.83 -5.78
N SER A 97 -12.06 4.54 -6.90
CA SER A 97 -11.95 6.00 -6.92
C SER A 97 -13.31 6.63 -6.72
N ASP A 98 -13.44 7.50 -5.72
CA ASP A 98 -14.61 8.39 -5.55
C ASP A 98 -14.79 9.35 -6.75
N ALA A 99 -13.81 9.41 -7.68
CA ALA A 99 -13.89 10.15 -8.94
C ALA A 99 -14.59 9.37 -10.09
N GLY A 100 -15.28 8.26 -9.79
CA GLY A 100 -15.75 7.29 -10.77
C GLY A 100 -17.25 6.97 -10.83
N SER A 101 -18.15 7.83 -10.35
CA SER A 101 -19.57 7.76 -10.74
C SER A 101 -19.83 8.67 -11.94
N ASP A 102 -19.52 8.21 -13.16
CA ASP A 102 -20.13 8.61 -14.47
C ASP A 102 -19.18 8.48 -15.67
N LEU A 103 -18.48 7.36 -15.86
CA LEU A 103 -17.89 7.05 -17.16
C LEU A 103 -18.25 5.63 -17.63
N CYS A 104 -19.37 5.60 -18.36
CA CYS A 104 -19.74 4.67 -19.43
C CYS A 104 -20.31 3.30 -19.05
N ASP A 105 -21.65 3.23 -19.07
CA ASP A 105 -22.34 2.24 -19.90
C ASP A 105 -23.59 2.87 -20.54
N SER A 106 -23.36 3.67 -21.59
CA SER A 106 -24.43 4.06 -22.51
C SER A 106 -24.68 2.89 -23.46
N LYS A 107 -25.81 2.22 -23.29
CA LYS A 107 -26.49 1.49 -24.37
C LYS A 107 -27.69 2.27 -24.86
#